data_AF-A0A2H5V848-F1
#
_entry.id   AF-A0A2H5V848-F1
#
_cell.length_a   1.000
_cell.length_b   1.000
_cell.length_c   1.000
_cell.angle_alpha   90.00
_cell.angle_beta   90.00
_cell.angle_gamma   90.00
#
_symmetry.space_group_name_H-M   'P 1'
#
loop_
_entity.id
_entity.type
_entity.pdbx_description
1 polymer ?
#
loop_
_entity_poly.entity_id
_entity_poly.type
_entity_poly.pdbx_seq_one_letter_code
_entity_poly.pdbx_strand_id
1 'polypeptide(L)'
;MNSNDRLYKCKHVTHHHITHQCLYSIHTSSNVLSEGEIQHRYVVQVKEGKSIRISEAGKSELKELGMMDDKGKLKIKGLSTKMLSRMKKEYVECPVLGKDVNFIECYVCPNFISRISGQVYCKGEPLATTA
;
A
#
# COMPACT_ATOMS: atom_id res chain seq x y z
N MET A 1 12.56 15.72 29.18
CA MET A 1 13.45 14.76 29.84
C MET A 1 12.92 13.37 29.50
N ASN A 2 13.51 12.70 28.50
CA ASN A 2 14.37 11.50 28.62
C ASN A 2 13.69 10.34 29.38
N SER A 3 13.75 9.07 29.00
CA SER A 3 14.33 8.32 27.88
C SER A 3 13.85 6.87 28.07
N ASN A 4 13.85 6.08 26.99
CA ASN A 4 13.75 4.62 26.89
C ASN A 4 13.80 3.79 28.20
N ASP A 5 12.88 2.84 28.35
CA ASP A 5 13.33 1.46 28.57
C ASP A 5 12.31 0.38 28.17
N ARG A 6 12.89 -0.73 27.76
CA ARG A 6 12.37 -1.82 26.94
C ARG A 6 12.43 -3.05 27.82
N LEU A 7 11.32 -3.68 28.20
CA LEU A 7 11.42 -5.06 28.68
C LEU A 7 10.12 -5.86 28.52
N TYR A 8 10.15 -6.70 27.48
CA TYR A 8 9.29 -7.86 27.29
C TYR A 8 9.31 -8.75 28.53
N LYS A 9 8.12 -9.05 29.06
CA LYS A 9 7.94 -9.94 30.21
C LYS A 9 7.33 -11.27 29.73
N CYS A 10 8.14 -12.10 29.08
CA CYS A 10 7.80 -13.52 28.89
C CYS A 10 8.17 -14.27 30.18
N LYS A 11 7.16 -14.72 30.93
CA LYS A 11 7.37 -15.60 32.09
C LYS A 11 7.28 -17.06 31.64
N HIS A 12 8.40 -17.74 31.78
CA HIS A 12 8.63 -19.17 31.98
C HIS A 12 7.44 -20.13 31.79
N VAL A 13 7.56 -20.98 30.76
CA VAL A 13 6.89 -22.28 30.63
C VAL A 13 7.75 -23.31 31.37
N THR A 14 7.17 -24.01 32.34
CA THR A 14 7.78 -25.18 32.99
C THR A 14 7.50 -26.44 32.19
N HIS A 15 8.57 -27.21 31.97
CA HIS A 15 8.62 -28.44 31.19
C HIS A 15 8.31 -29.65 32.08
N HIS A 16 7.34 -30.51 31.70
CA HIS A 16 7.32 -31.92 32.13
C HIS A 16 6.46 -32.82 31.21
N HIS A 17 7.15 -33.45 30.24
CA HIS A 17 7.17 -34.89 29.95
C HIS A 17 5.86 -35.71 29.75
N ILE A 18 5.74 -36.31 28.54
CA ILE A 18 5.51 -37.75 28.22
C ILE A 18 4.43 -38.03 27.16
N THR A 19 4.94 -38.19 25.93
CA THR A 19 4.73 -39.23 24.90
C THR A 19 3.34 -39.80 24.51
N HIS A 20 3.26 -40.04 23.19
CA HIS A 20 2.44 -41.01 22.44
C HIS A 20 0.97 -40.67 22.16
N GLN A 21 0.70 -40.10 20.98
CA GLN A 21 -0.03 -40.81 19.91
C GLN A 21 -0.11 -39.94 18.64
N CYS A 22 0.72 -40.28 17.65
CA CYS A 22 0.31 -40.12 16.25
C CYS A 22 -0.81 -41.12 16.00
N LEU A 23 -1.93 -40.63 15.44
CA LEU A 23 -2.82 -41.28 14.47
C LEU A 23 -4.27 -40.84 14.71
N TYR A 24 -4.65 -39.70 14.15
CA TYR A 24 -5.94 -39.59 13.50
C TYR A 24 -5.87 -38.57 12.36
N SER A 25 -5.74 -39.08 11.13
CA SER A 25 -6.01 -38.33 9.92
C SER A 25 -7.52 -38.29 9.72
N ILE A 26 -8.13 -37.10 9.85
CA ILE A 26 -9.21 -36.71 8.95
C ILE A 26 -9.17 -35.19 8.75
N HIS A 27 -9.26 -34.81 7.48
CA HIS A 27 -9.41 -33.46 6.97
C HIS A 27 -10.38 -32.61 7.81
N THR A 28 -9.85 -31.57 8.43
CA THR A 28 -10.60 -30.33 8.60
C THR A 28 -9.69 -29.21 8.13
N SER A 29 -10.06 -28.64 6.98
CA SER A 29 -9.57 -27.37 6.49
C SER A 29 -9.71 -26.31 7.57
N SER A 30 -8.65 -26.11 8.35
CA SER A 30 -8.55 -24.98 9.27
C SER A 30 -7.45 -24.08 8.74
N ASN A 31 -7.78 -23.41 7.63
CA ASN A 31 -7.11 -22.16 7.28
C ASN A 31 -7.37 -21.22 8.46
N VAL A 32 -6.35 -20.99 9.28
CA VAL A 32 -6.39 -19.98 10.33
C VAL A 32 -6.39 -18.63 9.60
N LEU A 33 -7.58 -18.17 9.21
CA LEU A 33 -7.81 -16.82 8.69
C LEU A 33 -7.68 -15.85 9.87
N SER A 34 -6.48 -15.30 10.01
CA SER A 34 -6.23 -14.15 10.88
C SER A 34 -6.94 -12.92 10.32
N GLU A 35 -7.64 -12.20 11.20
CA GLU A 35 -8.50 -11.06 10.90
C GLU A 35 -7.84 -10.02 9.97
N GLY A 36 -8.47 -9.79 8.82
CA GLY A 36 -8.24 -8.62 7.96
C GLY A 36 -7.38 -8.85 6.71
N GLU A 37 -7.64 -9.87 5.91
CA GLU A 37 -7.00 -10.05 4.60
C GLU A 37 -7.38 -8.86 3.69
N ILE A 38 -6.49 -7.87 3.56
CA ILE A 38 -6.70 -6.78 2.60
C ILE A 38 -6.57 -7.37 1.20
N GLN A 39 -7.70 -7.74 0.62
CA GLN A 39 -7.74 -8.36 -0.70
C GLN A 39 -7.25 -7.37 -1.75
N HIS A 40 -6.06 -7.64 -2.29
CA HIS A 40 -5.50 -6.94 -3.43
C HIS A 40 -5.64 -7.81 -4.68
N ARG A 41 -6.23 -7.28 -5.75
CA ARG A 41 -6.38 -8.00 -7.02
C ARG A 41 -5.12 -7.92 -7.88
N TYR A 42 -4.40 -6.81 -7.81
CA TYR A 42 -3.20 -6.59 -8.62
C TYR A 42 -2.02 -6.16 -7.76
N VAL A 43 -0.83 -6.64 -8.15
CA VAL A 43 0.45 -6.19 -7.62
C VAL A 43 1.26 -5.66 -8.80
N VAL A 44 1.60 -4.36 -8.76
CA VAL A 44 2.31 -3.70 -9.87
C VAL A 44 3.63 -3.10 -9.39
N GLN A 45 4.64 -3.15 -10.26
CA GLN A 45 5.96 -2.61 -9.95
C GLN A 45 6.00 -1.10 -10.17
N VAL A 46 6.60 -0.38 -9.22
CA VAL A 46 6.93 1.03 -9.40
C VAL A 46 8.20 1.13 -10.24
N LYS A 47 8.10 1.84 -11.36
CA LYS A 47 9.22 2.08 -12.28
C LYS A 47 9.68 3.53 -12.15
N GLU A 48 10.97 3.77 -12.33
CA GLU A 48 11.56 5.11 -12.39
C GLU A 48 12.02 5.41 -13.82
N GLY A 49 12.10 6.69 -14.19
CA GLY A 49 12.80 7.13 -15.41
C GLY A 49 11.93 7.73 -16.51
N LYS A 50 10.61 7.47 -16.50
CA LYS A 50 9.64 8.22 -17.32
C LYS A 50 8.95 9.25 -16.43
N SER A 51 9.29 10.53 -16.60
CA SER A 51 8.61 11.61 -15.89
C SER A 51 7.23 11.86 -16.51
N ILE A 52 6.26 11.02 -16.16
CA ILE A 52 4.87 11.15 -16.62
C ILE A 52 4.24 12.34 -15.89
N ARG A 53 3.68 13.29 -16.65
CA ARG A 53 2.91 14.39 -16.06
C ARG A 53 1.60 13.84 -15.50
N ILE A 54 1.20 14.34 -14.34
CA ILE A 54 -0.12 14.07 -13.77
C ILE A 54 -1.16 14.57 -14.77
N SER A 55 -2.16 13.74 -15.09
CA SER A 55 -3.23 14.07 -16.03
C SER A 55 -4.04 15.30 -15.56
N GLU A 56 -4.65 16.06 -16.46
CA GLU A 56 -5.48 17.22 -16.05
C GLU A 56 -6.65 16.79 -15.15
N ALA A 57 -7.22 15.61 -15.41
CA ALA A 57 -8.22 15.00 -14.54
C ALA A 57 -7.66 14.76 -13.13
N GLY A 58 -6.49 14.14 -13.02
CA GLY A 58 -5.82 13.91 -11.73
C GLY A 58 -5.44 15.20 -11.00
N LYS A 59 -5.08 16.27 -11.72
CA LYS A 59 -4.81 17.58 -11.09
C LYS A 59 -6.06 18.18 -10.46
N SER A 60 -7.22 18.05 -11.11
CA SER A 60 -8.49 18.55 -10.59
C SER A 60 -8.88 17.81 -9.32
N GLU A 61 -8.80 16.48 -9.33
CA GLU A 61 -9.06 15.65 -8.13
C GLU A 61 -8.08 15.97 -6.99
N LEU A 62 -6.78 16.10 -7.28
CA LEU A 62 -5.78 16.48 -6.29
C LEU A 62 -6.01 17.88 -5.70
N LYS A 63 -6.57 18.80 -6.50
CA LYS A 63 -6.94 20.14 -6.04
C LYS A 63 -8.18 20.10 -5.15
N GLU A 64 -9.18 19.32 -5.53
CA GLU A 64 -10.42 19.12 -4.75
C GLU A 64 -10.12 18.48 -3.38
N LEU A 65 -9.22 17.50 -3.34
CA LEU A 65 -8.75 16.88 -2.10
C LEU A 65 -7.84 17.80 -1.25
N GLY A 66 -7.60 19.04 -1.68
CA GLY A 66 -6.77 20.02 -0.97
C GLY A 66 -5.29 19.66 -0.91
N MET A 67 -4.83 18.76 -1.79
CA MET A 67 -3.45 18.27 -1.84
C MET A 67 -2.57 19.03 -2.83
N MET A 68 -3.13 20.03 -3.52
CA MET A 68 -2.44 20.84 -4.53
C MET A 68 -2.73 22.34 -4.34
N ASP A 69 -1.69 23.17 -4.43
CA ASP A 69 -1.79 24.63 -4.43
C ASP A 69 -2.33 25.18 -5.75
N ASP A 70 -2.82 26.42 -5.73
CA ASP A 70 -3.19 27.18 -6.95
C ASP A 70 -2.05 27.33 -7.96
N LYS A 71 -0.80 27.19 -7.49
CA LYS A 71 0.41 27.20 -8.33
C LYS A 71 0.78 25.81 -8.89
N GLY A 72 -0.05 24.79 -8.67
CA GLY A 72 0.20 23.40 -9.10
C GLY A 72 1.28 22.68 -8.28
N LYS A 73 1.60 23.18 -7.08
CA LYS A 73 2.56 22.55 -6.16
C LYS A 73 1.82 21.59 -5.22
N LEU A 74 2.29 20.35 -5.13
CA LEU A 74 1.73 19.36 -4.20
C LEU A 74 2.07 19.72 -2.75
N LYS A 75 1.06 19.74 -1.88
CA LYS A 75 1.14 19.97 -0.43
C LYS A 75 0.56 18.77 0.32
N ILE A 76 1.16 17.60 0.15
CA ILE A 76 0.81 16.42 0.95
C ILE A 76 1.41 16.61 2.35
N LYS A 77 0.56 16.73 3.38
CA LYS A 77 0.99 16.91 4.77
C LYS A 77 1.90 15.73 5.18
N GLY A 78 3.05 16.03 5.79
CA GLY A 78 4.00 15.01 6.25
C GLY A 78 5.04 14.54 5.22
N LEU A 79 4.98 15.01 3.96
CA LEU A 79 6.00 14.71 2.95
C LEU A 79 6.91 15.90 2.67
N SER A 80 8.22 15.64 2.54
CA SER A 80 9.20 16.66 2.18
C SER A 80 9.18 16.98 0.69
N THR A 81 9.57 18.20 0.31
CA THR A 81 9.72 18.62 -1.10
C THR A 81 10.65 17.68 -1.88
N LYS A 82 11.69 17.15 -1.24
CA LYS A 82 12.63 16.21 -1.86
C LYS A 82 11.95 14.88 -2.20
N MET A 83 11.08 14.39 -1.32
CA MET A 83 10.34 13.14 -1.54
C MET A 83 9.30 13.30 -2.66
N LEU A 84 8.55 14.40 -2.66
CA LEU A 84 7.59 14.71 -3.73
C LEU A 84 8.27 14.78 -5.10
N SER A 85 9.45 15.38 -5.19
CA SER A 85 10.23 15.43 -6.44
C SER A 85 10.71 14.06 -6.92
N ARG A 86 10.95 13.10 -6.02
CA ARG A 86 11.27 11.71 -6.38
C ARG A 86 10.03 10.97 -6.86
N MET A 87 8.92 11.08 -6.13
CA MET A 87 7.64 10.45 -6.49
C MET A 87 7.13 10.90 -7.86
N LYS A 88 7.39 12.15 -8.27
CA LYS A 88 7.03 12.64 -9.61
C LYS A 88 7.74 11.90 -10.76
N LYS A 89 8.91 11.32 -10.49
CA LYS A 89 9.71 10.56 -11.48
C LYS A 89 9.38 9.07 -11.48
N GLU A 90 8.59 8.63 -10.50
CA GLU A 90 8.07 7.29 -10.38
C GLU A 90 6.74 7.18 -11.14
N TYR A 91 6.52 6.03 -11.76
CA TYR A 91 5.28 5.70 -12.46
C TYR A 91 4.92 4.24 -12.26
N VAL A 92 3.64 3.92 -12.48
CA VAL A 92 3.12 2.54 -12.44
C VAL A 92 2.28 2.28 -13.69
N GLU A 93 2.30 1.04 -14.14
CA GLU A 93 1.43 0.56 -15.22
C GLU A 93 0.07 0.21 -14.59
N CYS A 94 -0.93 1.06 -14.78
CA CYS A 94 -2.23 0.87 -14.12
C CYS A 94 -3.00 -0.27 -14.80
N PRO A 95 -3.33 -1.37 -14.08
CA PRO A 95 -4.02 -2.51 -14.68
C PRO A 95 -5.50 -2.23 -14.96
N VAL A 96 -6.08 -1.24 -14.27
CA VAL A 96 -7.49 -0.84 -14.46
C VAL A 96 -7.65 0.07 -15.68
N LEU A 97 -6.72 1.02 -15.87
CA LEU A 97 -6.78 2.00 -16.97
C LEU A 97 -5.99 1.55 -18.22
N GLY A 98 -5.15 0.52 -18.11
CA GLY A 98 -4.31 0.02 -19.21
C GLY A 98 -3.25 1.00 -19.69
N LYS A 99 -2.88 2.01 -18.88
CA LYS A 99 -1.92 3.07 -19.23
C LYS A 99 -0.93 3.34 -18.09
N ASP A 100 0.23 3.87 -18.45
CA ASP A 100 1.22 4.34 -17.47
C ASP A 100 0.67 5.61 -16.78
N VAL A 101 0.61 5.59 -15.45
CA VAL A 101 0.18 6.74 -14.63
C VAL A 101 1.29 7.16 -13.69
N ASN A 102 1.34 8.45 -13.34
CA ASN A 102 2.28 8.94 -12.34
C ASN A 102 2.00 8.26 -10.99
N PHE A 103 3.05 7.91 -10.24
CA PHE A 103 2.88 7.30 -8.92
C PHE A 103 2.05 8.18 -7.97
N ILE A 104 2.16 9.51 -8.06
CA ILE A 104 1.36 10.44 -7.23
C ILE A 104 -0.14 10.33 -7.54
N GLU A 105 -0.50 10.15 -8.80
CA GLU A 105 -1.89 9.95 -9.23
C GLU A 105 -2.40 8.59 -8.74
N CYS A 106 -1.56 7.55 -8.77
CA CYS A 106 -1.90 6.26 -8.18
C CYS A 106 -2.05 6.30 -6.66
N TYR A 107 -1.20 7.06 -5.95
CA TYR A 107 -1.22 7.15 -4.48
C TYR A 107 -2.55 7.67 -3.91
N VAL A 108 -3.24 8.56 -4.65
CA VAL A 108 -4.53 9.11 -4.23
C VAL A 108 -5.74 8.34 -4.77
N CYS A 109 -5.51 7.30 -5.57
CA CYS A 109 -6.57 6.50 -6.17
C CYS A 109 -7.31 5.68 -5.09
N PRO A 110 -8.65 5.53 -5.16
CA PRO A 110 -9.40 4.69 -4.22
C PRO A 110 -9.03 3.20 -4.26
N ASN A 111 -8.41 2.78 -5.37
CA ASN A 111 -7.89 1.42 -5.56
C ASN A 111 -6.53 1.20 -4.90
N PHE A 112 -5.83 2.25 -4.47
CA PHE A 112 -4.55 2.13 -3.79
C PHE A 112 -4.75 1.53 -2.39
N ILE A 113 -3.95 0.51 -2.07
CA ILE A 113 -3.93 -0.12 -0.74
C ILE A 113 -2.65 0.28 -0.01
N SER A 114 -1.51 -0.10 -0.57
CA SER A 114 -0.21 0.13 0.04
C SER A 114 0.90 0.02 -0.99
N ARG A 115 2.08 0.56 -0.65
CA ARG A 115 3.33 0.35 -1.38
C ARG A 115 4.32 -0.33 -0.45
N ILE A 116 4.77 -1.53 -0.78
CA ILE A 116 5.76 -2.29 -0.01
C ILE A 116 6.88 -2.74 -0.96
N SER A 117 8.13 -2.48 -0.59
CA SER A 117 9.31 -2.94 -1.34
C SER A 117 9.29 -2.61 -2.85
N GLY A 118 8.79 -1.42 -3.21
CA GLY A 118 8.71 -0.98 -4.62
C GLY A 118 7.51 -1.52 -5.40
N GLN A 119 6.63 -2.29 -4.76
CA GLN A 119 5.40 -2.82 -5.37
C GLN A 119 4.17 -2.11 -4.80
N VAL A 120 3.22 -1.79 -5.67
CA VAL A 120 1.91 -1.23 -5.30
C VAL A 120 0.87 -2.34 -5.32
N TYR A 121 0.15 -2.45 -4.21
CA TYR A 121 -0.99 -3.34 -4.06
C TYR A 121 -2.25 -2.56 -4.40
N CYS A 122 -3.02 -3.08 -5.34
CA CYS A 122 -4.18 -2.43 -5.93
C CYS A 122 -5.43 -3.31 -5.78
N LYS A 123 -6.54 -2.72 -5.33
CA LYS A 123 -7.85 -3.39 -5.22
C LYS A 123 -8.37 -3.85 -6.58
N GLY A 124 -8.13 -3.05 -7.63
CA GLY A 124 -8.51 -3.40 -8.99
C GLY A 124 -10.00 -3.30 -9.27
N GLU A 125 -10.72 -2.42 -8.56
CA GLU A 125 -12.12 -2.14 -8.83
C GLU A 125 -12.24 -1.20 -10.05
N PRO A 126 -13.28 -1.39 -10.88
CA PRO A 126 -13.50 -0.53 -12.04
C PRO A 126 -13.71 0.91 -11.58
N LEU A 127 -12.85 1.81 -12.03
CA LEU A 127 -13.08 3.24 -11.87
C LEU A 127 -14.21 3.59 -12.83
N ALA A 128 -15.36 3.98 -12.28
CA ALA A 128 -16.44 4.57 -13.06
C ALA A 128 -15.88 5.83 -13.73
N THR A 129 -15.37 5.65 -14.94
CA THR A 129 -14.99 6.76 -15.80
C THR A 129 -16.32 7.36 -16.19
N THR A 130 -16.74 8.41 -15.47
CA THR A 130 -17.85 9.25 -15.91
C THR A 130 -17.38 9.85 -17.23
N ALA A 131 -17.82 9.24 -18.33
CA ALA A 131 -17.53 9.63 -19.70
C ALA A 131 -18.22 10.95 -20.04
#